data_AF-A0AAD6HLZ6-F1
#
_entry.id   AF-A0AAD6HLZ6-F1
#
_cell.length_a   1.000
_cell.length_b   1.000
_cell.length_c   1.000
_cell.angle_alpha   90.00
_cell.angle_beta   90.00
_cell.angle_gamma   90.00
#
_symmetry.space_group_name_H-M   'P 1'
#
loop_
_entity.id
_entity.type
_entity.pdbx_description
1 polymer ?
#
loop_
_entity_poly.entity_id
_entity_poly.type
_entity_poly.pdbx_seq_one_letter_code
_entity_poly.pdbx_strand_id
1 'polypeptide(L)'
;MSILLEVVGGNVTITEEVMRRIIESRDDSSKIYRMLFARLGEKVLITEDLLIHASYYCGGYDTQVLCTLLEQHRPLDLQLAWEGIWKADCDNFYGASDVFLEYTDLEVTEDLLESIIEEEAQYGKPNDDLLNCLLVYAMERYIPISFHGRSMEIILEWLSLTVILRILEHNSAHPITEEMINAARKNADPYEAIWVLYSILGRN
;
A
#
# COMPACT_ATOMS: atom_id res chain seq x y z
N MET A 1 5.74 20.35 24.87
CA MET A 1 6.20 18.96 25.12
C MET A 1 7.51 18.88 25.92
N SER A 2 8.57 19.62 25.55
CA SER A 2 9.89 19.56 26.22
C SER A 2 9.86 19.81 27.74
N ILE A 3 9.16 20.87 28.18
CA ILE A 3 9.04 21.23 29.60
C ILE A 3 8.37 20.12 30.41
N LEU A 4 7.30 19.51 29.87
CA LEU A 4 6.61 18.41 30.57
C LEU A 4 7.56 17.22 30.76
N LEU A 5 8.28 16.80 29.72
CA LEU A 5 9.22 15.67 29.81
C LEU A 5 10.36 15.93 30.80
N GLU A 6 10.81 17.19 30.94
CA GLU A 6 11.83 17.58 31.94
C GLU A 6 11.29 17.50 33.36
N VAL A 7 10.05 17.95 33.58
CA VAL A 7 9.41 17.94 34.90
C VAL A 7 9.09 16.52 35.36
N VAL A 8 8.67 15.62 34.46
CA VAL A 8 8.32 14.23 34.82
C VAL A 8 9.51 13.25 34.71
N GLY A 9 10.72 13.76 34.42
CA GLY A 9 11.96 12.97 34.44
C GLY A 9 11.98 11.75 33.51
N GLY A 10 11.24 11.79 32.39
CA GLY A 10 11.17 10.66 31.45
C GLY A 10 10.46 9.41 31.97
N ASN A 11 9.75 9.48 33.11
CA ASN A 11 8.93 8.37 33.64
C ASN A 11 7.49 8.34 33.08
N VAL A 12 7.28 8.95 31.92
CA VAL A 12 5.99 8.95 31.22
C VAL A 12 6.04 7.92 30.09
N THR A 13 5.04 7.06 30.04
CA THR A 13 4.77 6.20 28.87
C THR A 13 3.90 6.99 27.90
N ILE A 14 4.31 7.05 26.63
CA ILE A 14 3.51 7.70 25.59
C ILE A 14 2.68 6.61 24.92
N THR A 15 1.36 6.75 25.06
CA THR A 15 0.40 5.87 24.40
C THR A 15 0.28 6.22 22.92
N GLU A 16 -0.27 5.28 22.15
CA GLU A 16 -0.52 5.47 20.73
C GLU A 16 -1.42 6.69 20.46
N GLU A 17 -2.49 6.88 21.23
CA GLU A 17 -3.39 8.04 21.09
C GLU A 17 -2.63 9.37 21.28
N VAL A 18 -1.70 9.43 22.23
CA VAL A 18 -0.86 10.63 22.41
C VAL A 18 0.05 10.83 21.20
N MET A 19 0.61 9.76 20.63
CA MET A 19 1.39 9.86 19.39
C MET A 19 0.54 10.34 18.21
N ARG A 20 -0.68 9.83 18.03
CA ARG A 20 -1.61 10.29 16.98
C ARG A 20 -1.85 11.79 17.09
N ARG A 21 -2.16 12.31 18.27
CA ARG A 21 -2.32 13.77 18.47
C ARG A 21 -1.08 14.59 18.13
N ILE A 22 0.11 14.03 18.37
CA ILE A 22 1.36 14.70 18.01
C ILE A 22 1.52 14.73 16.48
N ILE A 23 1.22 13.63 15.80
CA ILE A 23 1.17 13.53 14.32
C ILE A 23 0.21 14.55 13.72
N GLU A 24 -1.01 14.63 14.26
CA GLU A 24 -2.05 15.55 13.79
C GLU A 24 -1.67 17.03 13.94
N SER A 25 -0.79 17.36 14.89
CA SER A 25 -0.50 18.75 15.24
C SER A 25 0.28 19.54 14.17
N ARG A 26 0.93 18.86 13.20
CA ARG A 26 1.66 19.45 12.04
C ARG A 26 2.69 20.57 12.36
N ASP A 27 3.00 20.83 13.62
CA ASP A 27 4.11 21.71 14.04
C ASP A 27 5.44 21.09 13.62
N ASP A 28 6.45 21.88 13.22
CA ASP A 28 7.81 21.46 12.75
C ASP A 28 8.33 20.18 13.45
N SER A 29 7.92 19.04 12.89
CA SER A 29 7.53 17.85 13.66
C SER A 29 8.72 16.97 13.96
N SER A 30 9.71 17.03 13.06
CA SER A 30 11.01 16.36 13.17
C SER A 30 11.69 16.56 14.52
N LYS A 31 11.63 17.77 15.11
CA LYS A 31 12.27 18.06 16.41
C LYS A 31 11.54 17.40 17.58
N ILE A 32 10.21 17.35 17.54
CA ILE A 32 9.41 16.75 18.60
C ILE A 32 9.60 15.24 18.61
N TYR A 33 9.55 14.58 17.45
CA TYR A 33 9.77 13.13 17.37
C TYR A 33 11.17 12.72 17.78
N ARG A 34 12.20 13.39 17.24
CA ARG A 34 13.60 13.10 17.62
C ARG A 34 13.83 13.28 19.11
N MET A 35 13.24 14.31 19.73
CA MET A 35 13.32 14.50 21.18
C MET A 35 12.59 13.39 21.96
N LEU A 36 11.39 12.99 21.53
CA LEU A 36 10.61 11.93 22.16
C LEU A 36 11.37 10.61 22.14
N PHE A 37 11.85 10.19 20.97
CA PHE A 37 12.61 8.95 20.84
C PHE A 37 13.96 9.02 21.58
N ALA A 38 14.68 10.14 21.55
CA ALA A 38 15.93 10.29 22.29
C ALA A 38 15.76 10.22 23.82
N ARG A 39 14.62 10.67 24.36
CA ARG A 39 14.37 10.70 25.82
C ARG A 39 13.61 9.50 26.34
N LEU A 40 12.71 8.93 25.54
CA LEU A 40 11.78 7.89 25.98
C LEU A 40 12.05 6.54 25.33
N GLY A 41 12.69 6.51 24.16
CA GLY A 41 13.07 5.28 23.45
C GLY A 41 11.89 4.31 23.33
N GLU A 42 12.00 3.16 24.01
CA GLU A 42 10.98 2.09 24.04
C GLU A 42 9.69 2.42 24.79
N LYS A 43 9.66 3.51 25.56
CA LYS A 43 8.44 3.99 26.23
C LYS A 43 7.45 4.67 25.28
N VAL A 44 7.83 4.83 24.01
CA VAL A 44 6.93 5.28 22.94
C VAL A 44 6.39 4.05 22.23
N LEU A 45 5.07 3.83 22.34
CA LEU A 45 4.40 2.74 21.65
C LEU A 45 4.29 3.07 20.15
N ILE A 46 4.78 2.16 19.30
CA ILE A 46 4.65 2.21 17.84
C ILE A 46 3.97 0.91 17.42
N THR A 47 2.92 1.04 16.61
CA THR A 47 2.08 -0.04 16.09
C THR A 47 1.89 0.15 14.60
N GLU A 48 1.44 -0.89 13.89
CA GLU A 48 1.08 -0.86 12.48
C GLU A 48 0.00 0.21 12.22
N ASP A 49 -1.02 0.29 13.08
CA ASP A 49 -2.08 1.29 12.99
C ASP A 49 -1.55 2.73 13.15
N LEU A 50 -0.49 2.94 13.94
CA LEU A 50 0.17 4.24 14.04
C LEU A 50 0.94 4.59 12.77
N LEU A 51 1.55 3.60 12.10
CA LEU A 51 2.23 3.81 10.82
C LEU A 51 1.23 4.17 9.71
N ILE A 52 0.10 3.45 9.63
CA ILE A 52 -1.02 3.78 8.75
C ILE A 52 -1.56 5.18 9.10
N HIS A 53 -1.67 5.52 10.38
CA HIS A 53 -2.11 6.86 10.75
C HIS A 53 -1.13 7.95 10.29
N ALA A 54 0.18 7.69 10.39
CA ALA A 54 1.21 8.61 9.95
C ALA A 54 1.23 8.81 8.43
N SER A 55 0.88 7.79 7.63
CA SER A 55 0.86 7.89 6.16
C SER A 55 -0.18 8.90 5.65
N TYR A 56 -1.33 9.07 6.32
CA TYR A 56 -2.31 10.11 5.97
C TYR A 56 -1.73 11.53 5.99
N TYR A 57 -0.71 11.77 6.80
CA TYR A 57 -0.08 13.08 6.92
C TYR A 57 1.15 13.25 6.02
N CYS A 58 1.47 12.27 5.17
CA CYS A 58 2.58 12.32 4.22
C CYS A 58 2.28 13.16 2.95
N GLY A 59 1.46 14.21 3.07
CA GLY A 59 1.06 15.07 1.97
C GLY A 59 2.18 16.02 1.52
N GLY A 60 2.29 16.27 0.21
CA GLY A 60 3.20 17.31 -0.32
C GLY A 60 4.70 17.05 -0.12
N TYR A 61 5.12 15.77 -0.08
CA TYR A 61 6.49 15.26 0.11
C TYR A 61 7.01 15.18 1.56
N ASP A 62 6.21 15.51 2.58
CA ASP A 62 6.66 15.36 3.97
C ASP A 62 6.45 13.93 4.50
N THR A 63 7.36 13.03 4.16
CA THR A 63 7.39 11.66 4.69
C THR A 63 8.17 11.52 6.00
N GLN A 64 8.68 12.63 6.55
CA GLN A 64 9.66 12.63 7.64
C GLN A 64 9.13 11.94 8.90
N VAL A 65 7.83 12.07 9.20
CA VAL A 65 7.21 11.43 10.35
C VAL A 65 7.29 9.91 10.23
N LEU A 66 6.86 9.38 9.10
CA LEU A 66 6.86 7.94 8.82
C LEU A 66 8.29 7.38 8.84
N CYS A 67 9.25 8.08 8.21
CA CYS A 67 10.67 7.71 8.27
C CYS A 67 11.18 7.64 9.72
N THR A 68 10.86 8.65 10.54
CA THR A 68 11.32 8.70 11.94
C THR A 68 10.75 7.55 12.78
N LEU A 69 9.52 7.12 12.50
CA LEU A 69 8.90 5.96 13.16
C LEU A 69 9.58 4.64 12.74
N LEU A 70 9.86 4.46 11.45
CA LEU A 70 10.49 3.26 10.90
C LEU A 70 11.98 3.13 11.28
N GLU A 71 12.70 4.24 11.42
CA GLU A 71 14.07 4.31 11.96
C GLU A 71 14.20 3.73 13.37
N GLN A 72 13.09 3.58 14.11
CA GLN A 72 13.11 2.94 15.43
C GLN A 72 13.26 1.41 15.36
N HIS A 73 13.22 0.82 14.16
CA HIS A 73 13.43 -0.62 13.90
C HIS A 73 12.64 -1.52 14.85
N ARG A 74 11.37 -1.18 15.09
CA ARG A 74 10.46 -2.00 15.89
C ARG A 74 10.09 -3.27 15.12
N PRO A 75 9.90 -4.41 15.80
CA PRO A 75 9.49 -5.66 15.17
C PRO A 75 7.99 -5.61 14.82
N LEU A 76 7.66 -4.86 13.77
CA LEU A 76 6.31 -4.63 13.28
C LEU A 76 6.09 -5.40 11.98
N ASP A 77 4.82 -5.74 11.69
CA ASP A 77 4.42 -6.26 10.40
C ASP A 77 4.29 -5.11 9.38
N LEU A 78 5.39 -4.81 8.70
CA LEU A 78 5.46 -3.74 7.71
C LEU A 78 4.63 -4.06 6.45
N GLN A 79 4.41 -5.33 6.13
CA GLN A 79 3.54 -5.75 5.02
C GLN A 79 2.09 -5.40 5.36
N LEU A 80 1.62 -5.75 6.56
CA LEU A 80 0.27 -5.43 7.01
C LEU A 80 0.03 -3.91 7.07
N ALA A 81 0.99 -3.15 7.61
CA ALA A 81 0.91 -1.70 7.65
C ALA A 81 0.85 -1.10 6.24
N TRP A 82 1.69 -1.59 5.32
CA TRP A 82 1.71 -1.12 3.93
C TRP A 82 0.39 -1.42 3.20
N GLU A 83 -0.16 -2.63 3.33
CA GLU A 83 -1.48 -2.96 2.77
C GLU A 83 -2.59 -2.08 3.35
N GLY A 84 -2.49 -1.77 4.65
CA GLY A 84 -3.42 -0.86 5.32
C GLY A 84 -3.45 0.54 4.73
N ILE A 85 -2.35 1.02 4.13
CA ILE A 85 -2.27 2.32 3.45
C ILE A 85 -3.11 2.34 2.18
N TRP A 86 -3.10 1.23 1.43
CA TRP A 86 -3.88 1.10 0.21
C TRP A 86 -5.38 0.89 0.49
N LYS A 87 -5.73 0.28 1.62
CA LYS A 87 -7.12 0.18 2.10
C LYS A 87 -7.61 1.48 2.76
N ALA A 88 -6.69 2.37 3.08
CA ALA A 88 -6.95 3.66 3.68
C ALA A 88 -7.04 4.74 2.60
N ASP A 89 -7.96 5.69 2.77
CA ASP A 89 -8.05 6.88 1.93
C ASP A 89 -6.89 7.85 2.24
N CYS A 90 -5.68 7.50 1.79
CA CYS A 90 -4.46 8.28 2.02
C CYS A 90 -4.25 9.30 0.90
N ASP A 91 -3.99 10.57 1.26
CA ASP A 91 -3.72 11.63 0.28
C ASP A 91 -2.47 11.37 -0.61
N ASN A 92 -1.50 10.57 -0.12
CA ASN A 92 -0.26 10.26 -0.83
C ASN A 92 0.22 8.82 -0.58
N PHE A 93 -0.56 7.83 -1.03
CA PHE A 93 -0.19 6.41 -0.93
C PHE A 93 1.13 6.08 -1.63
N TYR A 94 1.49 6.76 -2.73
CA TYR A 94 2.78 6.57 -3.41
C TYR A 94 3.98 6.93 -2.51
N GLY A 95 3.98 8.15 -1.97
CA GLY A 95 5.08 8.62 -1.12
C GLY A 95 5.19 7.82 0.18
N ALA A 96 4.07 7.44 0.79
CA ALA A 96 4.10 6.58 1.96
C ALA A 96 4.64 5.18 1.62
N SER A 97 4.14 4.56 0.55
CA SER A 97 4.60 3.24 0.08
C SER A 97 6.09 3.20 -0.24
N ASP A 98 6.61 4.28 -0.84
CA ASP A 98 8.03 4.41 -1.15
C ASP A 98 8.90 4.32 0.10
N VAL A 99 8.44 4.89 1.22
CA VAL A 99 9.15 4.76 2.48
C VAL A 99 9.18 3.30 2.91
N PHE A 100 8.06 2.56 2.86
CA PHE A 100 8.06 1.15 3.29
C PHE A 100 9.03 0.28 2.48
N LEU A 101 9.13 0.51 1.17
CA LEU A 101 10.07 -0.20 0.29
C LEU A 101 11.55 0.02 0.67
N GLU A 102 11.88 1.11 1.37
CA GLU A 102 13.25 1.34 1.85
C GLU A 102 13.62 0.45 3.05
N TYR A 103 12.62 -0.07 3.79
CA TYR A 103 12.82 -0.82 5.03
C TYR A 103 12.53 -2.31 4.89
N THR A 104 11.69 -2.71 3.93
CA THR A 104 11.33 -4.12 3.70
C THR A 104 11.04 -4.38 2.23
N ASP A 105 11.26 -5.63 1.81
CA ASP A 105 10.64 -6.14 0.59
C ASP A 105 9.13 -6.29 0.85
N LEU A 106 8.34 -5.93 -0.16
CA LEU A 106 6.87 -5.96 -0.11
C LEU A 106 6.36 -6.81 -1.26
N GLU A 107 5.13 -7.26 -1.13
CA GLU A 107 4.40 -7.99 -2.17
C GLU A 107 2.97 -7.43 -2.26
N VAL A 108 2.41 -7.34 -3.46
CA VAL A 108 0.97 -7.18 -3.63
C VAL A 108 0.34 -8.55 -3.42
N THR A 109 -0.29 -8.74 -2.26
CA THR A 109 -0.95 -9.99 -1.88
C THR A 109 -2.32 -10.12 -2.53
N GLU A 110 -2.77 -11.38 -2.68
CA GLU A 110 -4.13 -11.67 -3.15
C GLU A 110 -5.17 -11.04 -2.20
N ASP A 111 -4.94 -11.09 -0.88
CA ASP A 111 -5.85 -10.52 0.13
C ASP A 111 -6.01 -8.99 -0.02
N LEU A 112 -4.94 -8.27 -0.35
CA LEU A 112 -5.04 -6.84 -0.66
C LEU A 112 -5.87 -6.61 -1.92
N LEU A 113 -5.61 -7.35 -2.99
CA LEU A 113 -6.37 -7.23 -4.24
C LEU A 113 -7.85 -7.53 -4.05
N GLU A 114 -8.18 -8.64 -3.38
CA GLU A 114 -9.56 -9.01 -3.09
C GLU A 114 -10.28 -7.91 -2.28
N SER A 115 -9.62 -7.36 -1.26
CA SER A 115 -10.22 -6.29 -0.46
C SER A 115 -10.56 -5.03 -1.26
N ILE A 116 -9.65 -4.58 -2.13
CA ILE A 116 -9.86 -3.41 -2.99
C ILE A 116 -10.98 -3.69 -4.01
N ILE A 117 -10.96 -4.88 -4.62
CA ILE A 117 -11.97 -5.29 -5.59
C ILE A 117 -13.36 -5.34 -4.96
N GLU A 118 -13.49 -5.88 -3.74
CA GLU A 118 -14.76 -5.96 -3.01
C GLU A 118 -15.31 -4.59 -2.64
N GLU A 119 -14.41 -3.65 -2.30
CA GLU A 119 -14.79 -2.26 -2.02
C GLU A 119 -15.25 -1.54 -3.30
N GLU A 120 -14.47 -1.64 -4.39
CA GLU A 120 -14.82 -1.03 -5.68
C GLU A 120 -16.12 -1.60 -6.28
N ALA A 121 -16.36 -2.91 -6.12
CA ALA A 121 -17.59 -3.57 -6.59
C ALA A 121 -18.87 -2.94 -6.02
N GLN A 122 -18.81 -2.38 -4.80
CA GLN A 122 -19.97 -1.78 -4.13
C GLN A 122 -20.42 -0.47 -4.79
N TYR A 123 -19.49 0.25 -5.43
CA TYR A 123 -19.74 1.57 -6.02
C TYR A 123 -19.95 1.53 -7.56
N GLY A 124 -19.80 0.34 -8.17
CA GLY A 124 -19.90 0.14 -9.63
C GLY A 124 -18.57 0.44 -10.35
N LYS A 125 -18.45 0.05 -11.63
CA LYS A 125 -17.21 0.22 -12.44
C LYS A 125 -16.58 1.60 -12.18
N PRO A 126 -15.43 1.68 -11.50
CA PRO A 126 -14.87 2.97 -11.15
C PRO A 126 -14.26 3.63 -12.39
N ASN A 127 -14.21 4.96 -12.38
CA ASN A 127 -13.62 5.75 -13.47
C ASN A 127 -12.16 6.14 -13.16
N ASP A 128 -11.67 5.84 -11.94
CA ASP A 128 -10.32 6.10 -11.45
C ASP A 128 -9.96 5.01 -10.41
N ASP A 129 -9.77 3.77 -10.88
CA ASP A 129 -9.62 2.56 -10.04
C ASP A 129 -8.36 2.61 -9.16
N LEU A 130 -8.56 2.49 -7.84
CA LEU A 130 -7.49 2.29 -6.86
C LEU A 130 -6.70 1.02 -7.18
N LEU A 131 -7.41 -0.02 -7.66
CA LEU A 131 -6.81 -1.25 -8.18
C LEU A 131 -5.79 -0.96 -9.29
N ASN A 132 -6.15 -0.10 -10.25
CA ASN A 132 -5.24 0.26 -11.33
C ASN A 132 -4.03 1.05 -10.81
N CYS A 133 -4.24 1.99 -9.86
CA CYS A 133 -3.16 2.73 -9.23
C CYS A 133 -2.15 1.81 -8.53
N LEU A 134 -2.64 0.85 -7.73
CA LEU A 134 -1.81 -0.13 -7.04
C LEU A 134 -1.02 -1.00 -8.03
N LEU A 135 -1.66 -1.51 -9.08
CA LEU A 135 -1.00 -2.40 -10.04
C LEU A 135 0.05 -1.66 -10.87
N VAL A 136 -0.24 -0.44 -11.31
CA VAL A 136 0.74 0.41 -12.01
C VAL A 136 1.92 0.72 -11.09
N TYR A 137 1.65 1.11 -9.84
CA TYR A 137 2.69 1.34 -8.84
C TYR A 137 3.59 0.13 -8.65
N ALA A 138 2.99 -1.05 -8.43
CA ALA A 138 3.71 -2.30 -8.22
C ALA A 138 4.61 -2.63 -9.41
N MET A 139 4.11 -2.46 -10.64
CA MET A 139 4.90 -2.68 -11.85
C MET A 139 6.06 -1.67 -11.98
N GLU A 140 5.84 -0.40 -11.65
CA GLU A 140 6.90 0.62 -11.72
C GLU A 140 8.01 0.43 -10.68
N ARG A 141 7.66 -0.12 -9.51
CA ARG A 141 8.60 -0.42 -8.43
C ARG A 141 9.08 -1.87 -8.41
N TYR A 142 8.71 -2.66 -9.42
CA TYR A 142 9.04 -4.09 -9.51
C TYR A 142 8.64 -4.90 -8.27
N ILE A 143 7.54 -4.50 -7.62
CA ILE A 143 6.95 -5.22 -6.49
C ILE A 143 6.31 -6.50 -7.06
N PRO A 144 6.62 -7.69 -6.51
CA PRO A 144 5.96 -8.93 -6.89
C PRO A 144 4.45 -8.81 -6.69
N ILE A 145 3.69 -9.31 -7.66
CA ILE A 145 2.23 -9.34 -7.55
C ILE A 145 1.78 -10.79 -7.59
N SER A 146 1.16 -11.23 -6.50
CA SER A 146 0.49 -12.52 -6.46
C SER A 146 -0.89 -12.37 -7.08
N PHE A 147 -1.17 -13.19 -8.09
CA PHE A 147 -2.51 -13.34 -8.65
C PHE A 147 -2.92 -14.80 -8.55
N HIS A 148 -4.09 -15.05 -7.99
CA HIS A 148 -4.77 -16.33 -8.07
C HIS A 148 -6.07 -16.17 -8.85
N GLY A 149 -6.72 -17.29 -9.20
CA GLY A 149 -7.72 -17.34 -10.27
C GLY A 149 -8.73 -16.18 -10.28
N ARG A 150 -9.33 -15.87 -9.11
CA ARG A 150 -10.38 -14.86 -8.99
C ARG A 150 -9.88 -13.41 -9.20
N SER A 151 -8.74 -13.02 -8.62
CA SER A 151 -8.20 -11.67 -8.84
C SER A 151 -7.80 -11.48 -10.31
N MET A 152 -7.22 -12.51 -10.94
CA MET A 152 -6.84 -12.47 -12.35
C MET A 152 -8.05 -12.38 -13.28
N GLU A 153 -9.15 -13.09 -12.98
CA GLU A 153 -10.41 -12.95 -13.69
C GLU A 153 -10.95 -11.51 -13.62
N ILE A 154 -10.99 -10.91 -12.43
CA ILE A 154 -11.47 -9.53 -12.25
C ILE A 154 -10.59 -8.52 -13.01
N ILE A 155 -9.27 -8.68 -12.94
CA ILE A 155 -8.32 -7.85 -13.69
C ILE A 155 -8.60 -7.91 -15.20
N LEU A 156 -8.84 -9.12 -15.72
CA LEU A 156 -9.17 -9.32 -17.14
C LEU A 156 -10.53 -8.72 -17.51
N GLU A 157 -11.49 -8.71 -16.58
CA GLU A 157 -12.83 -8.17 -16.82
C GLU A 157 -12.87 -6.63 -16.73
N TRP A 158 -12.13 -6.02 -15.80
CA TRP A 158 -12.28 -4.61 -15.44
C TRP A 158 -11.21 -3.70 -16.05
N LEU A 159 -9.96 -4.13 -16.08
CA LEU A 159 -8.85 -3.23 -16.42
C LEU A 159 -8.67 -3.03 -17.93
N SER A 160 -7.97 -1.93 -18.26
CA SER A 160 -7.59 -1.64 -19.64
C SER A 160 -6.59 -2.67 -20.19
N LEU A 161 -6.64 -2.89 -21.50
CA LEU A 161 -5.75 -3.81 -22.21
C LEU A 161 -4.26 -3.52 -21.95
N THR A 162 -3.88 -2.25 -21.83
CA THR A 162 -2.50 -1.82 -21.55
C THR A 162 -2.00 -2.36 -20.22
N VAL A 163 -2.86 -2.35 -19.20
CA VAL A 163 -2.52 -2.82 -17.85
C VAL A 163 -2.48 -4.35 -17.82
N ILE A 164 -3.50 -4.99 -18.40
CA ILE A 164 -3.56 -6.45 -18.57
C ILE A 164 -2.29 -6.98 -19.26
N LEU A 165 -1.88 -6.36 -20.37
CA LEU A 165 -0.67 -6.73 -21.10
C LEU A 165 0.59 -6.64 -20.22
N ARG A 166 0.79 -5.52 -19.51
CA ARG A 166 1.98 -5.35 -18.66
C ARG A 166 2.01 -6.36 -17.52
N ILE A 167 0.87 -6.64 -16.90
CA ILE A 167 0.73 -7.64 -15.83
C ILE A 167 1.11 -9.03 -16.34
N LEU A 168 0.56 -9.44 -17.48
CA LEU A 168 0.82 -10.77 -18.03
C LEU A 168 2.24 -10.92 -18.57
N GLU A 169 2.86 -9.85 -19.08
CA GLU A 169 4.29 -9.86 -19.46
C GLU A 169 5.20 -9.99 -18.25
N HIS A 170 4.83 -9.38 -17.10
CA HIS A 170 5.56 -9.56 -15.85
C HIS A 170 5.27 -10.91 -15.18
N ASN A 171 4.21 -11.61 -15.60
CA ASN A 171 3.74 -12.82 -14.95
C ASN A 171 3.44 -13.99 -15.92
N SER A 172 4.34 -14.21 -16.87
CA SER A 172 4.18 -15.13 -18.01
C SER A 172 4.15 -16.63 -17.66
N ALA A 173 4.31 -16.98 -16.39
CA ALA A 173 4.36 -18.38 -15.92
C ALA A 173 2.97 -18.99 -15.63
N HIS A 174 1.91 -18.18 -15.62
CA HIS A 174 0.57 -18.64 -15.25
C HIS A 174 -0.16 -19.29 -16.44
N PRO A 175 -0.68 -20.53 -16.28
CA PRO A 175 -1.46 -21.18 -17.34
C PRO A 175 -2.79 -20.45 -17.54
N ILE A 176 -3.15 -20.23 -18.81
CA ILE A 176 -4.44 -19.60 -19.15
C ILE A 176 -5.57 -20.60 -18.93
N THR A 177 -6.56 -20.25 -18.10
CA THR A 177 -7.73 -21.08 -17.80
C THR A 177 -8.97 -20.66 -18.62
N GLU A 178 -10.02 -21.50 -18.61
CA GLU A 178 -11.28 -21.19 -19.29
C GLU A 178 -12.00 -20.01 -18.61
N GLU A 179 -11.88 -19.90 -17.29
CA GLU A 179 -12.42 -18.81 -16.49
C GLU A 179 -11.79 -17.47 -16.88
N MET A 180 -10.46 -17.43 -17.06
CA MET A 180 -9.74 -16.24 -17.56
C MET A 180 -10.25 -15.81 -18.94
N ILE A 181 -10.49 -16.77 -19.84
CA ILE A 181 -11.05 -16.48 -21.17
C ILE A 181 -12.48 -15.92 -21.05
N ASN A 182 -13.29 -16.50 -20.16
CA ASN A 182 -14.66 -16.04 -19.92
C ASN A 182 -14.70 -14.63 -19.30
N ALA A 183 -13.74 -14.31 -18.42
CA ALA A 183 -13.57 -12.97 -17.88
C ALA A 183 -13.16 -11.96 -18.97
N ALA A 184 -12.17 -12.30 -19.80
CA ALA A 184 -11.74 -11.45 -20.92
C ALA A 184 -12.88 -11.14 -21.91
N ARG A 185 -13.84 -12.07 -22.11
CA ARG A 185 -15.04 -11.83 -22.95
C ARG A 185 -15.97 -10.75 -22.41
N LYS A 186 -15.92 -10.46 -21.11
CA LYS A 186 -16.73 -9.43 -20.45
C LYS A 186 -16.01 -8.08 -20.36
N ASN A 187 -14.73 -8.03 -20.76
CA ASN A 187 -13.97 -6.80 -20.84
C ASN A 187 -14.65 -5.78 -21.78
N ALA A 188 -14.35 -4.49 -21.61
CA ALA A 188 -14.82 -3.44 -22.51
C ALA A 188 -14.39 -3.69 -23.97
N ASP A 189 -13.21 -4.30 -24.17
CA ASP A 189 -12.62 -4.61 -25.47
C ASP A 189 -12.37 -6.13 -25.62
N PRO A 190 -13.43 -6.95 -25.75
CA PRO A 190 -13.34 -8.39 -25.55
C PRO A 190 -12.50 -9.12 -26.61
N TYR A 191 -12.52 -8.65 -27.86
CA TYR A 191 -11.72 -9.26 -28.94
C TYR A 191 -10.22 -9.09 -28.71
N GLU A 192 -9.82 -7.88 -28.29
CA GLU A 192 -8.43 -7.56 -28.00
C GLU A 192 -7.97 -8.24 -26.71
N ALA A 193 -8.79 -8.26 -25.66
CA ALA A 193 -8.45 -8.96 -24.40
C ALA A 193 -8.19 -10.46 -24.62
N ILE A 194 -9.03 -11.11 -25.44
CA ILE A 194 -8.85 -12.52 -25.81
C ILE A 194 -7.60 -12.69 -26.68
N TRP A 195 -7.36 -11.78 -27.64
CA TRP A 195 -6.16 -11.82 -28.48
C TRP A 195 -4.88 -11.70 -27.63
N VAL A 196 -4.86 -10.81 -26.64
CA VAL A 196 -3.76 -10.65 -25.68
C VAL A 196 -3.44 -11.97 -24.99
N LEU A 197 -4.44 -12.65 -24.42
CA LEU A 197 -4.27 -13.95 -23.78
C LEU A 197 -3.64 -14.98 -24.73
N TYR A 198 -4.17 -15.11 -25.96
CA TYR A 198 -3.61 -16.04 -26.94
C TYR A 198 -2.22 -15.65 -27.44
N SER A 199 -1.89 -14.36 -27.51
CA SER A 199 -0.58 -13.88 -27.93
C SER A 199 0.54 -14.30 -26.97
N ILE A 200 0.22 -14.42 -25.68
CA ILE A 200 1.14 -14.87 -24.63
C ILE A 200 1.31 -16.39 -24.67
N LEU A 201 0.24 -17.15 -24.95
CA LEU A 201 0.32 -18.60 -25.19
C LEU A 201 1.22 -18.96 -26.39
N GLY A 202 1.27 -18.11 -27.42
CA GLY A 202 2.12 -18.32 -28.58
C GLY A 202 3.60 -17.99 -28.37
N ARG A 203 3.99 -17.45 -27.21
CA ARG A 203 5.38 -17.10 -26.85
C ARG A 203 6.08 -18.13 -25.96
N ASN A 204 5.33 -19.06 -25.35
CA ASN A 204 5.83 -20.18 -24.55
C ASN A 204 5.97 -21.46 -25.39
#